data_AF-A0A816HU42-F1
#
_entry.id   AF-A0A816HU42-F1
#
_cell.length_a   1.000
_cell.length_b   1.000
_cell.length_c   1.000
_cell.angle_alpha   90.00
_cell.angle_beta   90.00
_cell.angle_gamma   90.00
#
_symmetry.space_group_name_H-M   'P 1'
#
loop_
_entity.id
_entity.type
_entity.pdbx_description
1 polymer ?
#
loop_
_entity_poly.entity_id
_entity_poly.type
_entity_poly.pdbx_seq_one_letter_code
_entity_poly.pdbx_strand_id
1 'polypeptide(L)'
;DVPKFEEKLKFSMERFFQKLAPQHPVVRYNYFIQTDGNLAWSSSIGCEDQFGIGWNNAKRNPPIEQIHFRSERQTLRRLPRSGAILFTIHPYFIPLIEIAQEPGVPGRLASAIRSWPDDVSHYKGKQAYEDVILKYLDEKH
;
A
#
# COMPACT_ATOMS: atom_id res chain seq x y z
N ASP A 1 -0.44 -5.53 -12.89
CA ASP A 1 0.63 -4.54 -13.15
C ASP A 1 0.31 -3.17 -12.57
N VAL A 2 1.34 -2.36 -12.32
CA VAL A 2 1.20 -0.99 -11.78
C VAL A 2 0.67 -0.06 -12.87
N PRO A 3 -0.44 0.66 -12.67
CA PRO A 3 -0.99 1.58 -13.67
C PRO A 3 0.01 2.64 -14.12
N LYS A 4 0.05 2.92 -15.44
CA LYS A 4 0.86 4.01 -16.08
C LYS A 4 2.38 3.88 -15.90
N PHE A 5 2.90 2.71 -15.53
CA PHE A 5 4.33 2.50 -15.28
C PHE A 5 5.20 2.79 -16.50
N GLU A 6 4.95 2.09 -17.62
CA GLU A 6 5.75 2.22 -18.85
C GLU A 6 5.68 3.63 -19.45
N GLU A 7 4.49 4.23 -19.46
CA GLU A 7 4.23 5.51 -20.12
C GLU A 7 4.80 6.72 -19.35
N LYS A 8 4.75 6.70 -18.01
CA LYS A 8 5.02 7.90 -17.19
C LYS A 8 6.15 7.74 -16.18
N LEU A 9 6.40 6.53 -15.68
CA LEU A 9 7.28 6.32 -14.53
C LEU A 9 8.64 5.75 -14.92
N LYS A 10 8.67 4.84 -15.89
CA LYS A 10 9.87 4.07 -16.24
C LYS A 10 11.11 4.93 -16.48
N PHE A 11 11.04 5.88 -17.41
CA PHE A 11 12.20 6.72 -17.75
C PHE A 11 12.72 7.54 -16.56
N SER A 12 11.81 8.12 -15.78
CA SER A 12 12.17 8.88 -14.58
C SER A 12 12.79 7.98 -13.52
N MET A 13 12.26 6.76 -13.35
CA MET A 13 12.76 5.78 -12.39
C MET A 13 14.14 5.25 -12.77
N GLU A 14 14.36 4.90 -14.04
CA GLU A 14 15.67 4.47 -14.54
C GLU A 14 16.73 5.55 -14.32
N ARG A 15 16.42 6.79 -14.69
CA ARG A 15 17.30 7.95 -14.45
C ARG A 15 17.58 8.17 -12.97
N PHE A 16 16.57 8.01 -12.11
CA PHE A 16 16.72 8.10 -10.67
C PHE A 16 17.69 7.03 -10.14
N PHE A 17 17.49 5.76 -10.51
CA PHE A 17 18.33 4.67 -10.05
C PHE A 17 19.77 4.81 -10.55
N GLN A 18 19.98 5.29 -11.78
CA GLN A 18 21.33 5.58 -12.30
C GLN A 18 22.05 6.65 -11.49
N LYS A 19 21.35 7.70 -11.03
CA LYS A 19 21.93 8.83 -10.29
C LYS A 19 22.04 8.63 -8.78
N LEU A 20 21.40 7.60 -8.22
CA LEU A 20 21.39 7.36 -6.77
C LEU A 20 22.81 7.14 -6.22
N ALA A 21 23.34 8.11 -5.48
CA ALA A 21 24.70 8.04 -4.95
C ALA A 21 24.74 7.38 -3.55
N PRO A 22 25.81 6.65 -3.17
CA PRO A 22 25.89 5.93 -1.89
C PRO A 22 25.65 6.79 -0.64
N GLN A 23 25.99 8.08 -0.73
CA GLN A 23 25.87 9.07 0.33
C GLN A 23 24.49 9.78 0.37
N HIS A 24 23.60 9.49 -0.59
CA HIS A 24 22.24 10.03 -0.65
C HIS A 24 21.21 8.89 -0.66
N PRO A 25 21.01 8.16 0.45
CA PRO A 25 19.94 7.19 0.54
C PRO A 25 18.57 7.87 0.43
N VAL A 26 17.61 7.20 -0.19
CA VAL A 26 16.26 7.72 -0.38
C VAL A 26 15.27 6.88 0.41
N VAL A 27 14.33 7.55 1.07
CA VAL A 27 13.22 6.92 1.76
C VAL A 27 11.92 7.39 1.11
N ARG A 28 11.03 6.44 0.85
CA ARG A 28 9.65 6.73 0.45
C ARG A 28 8.69 5.91 1.31
N TYR A 29 7.45 6.36 1.35
CA TYR A 29 6.36 5.62 1.96
C TYR A 29 5.37 5.23 0.88
N ASN A 30 4.90 4.01 0.96
CA ASN A 30 3.72 3.55 0.23
C ASN A 30 2.73 3.02 1.27
N TYR A 31 1.45 3.01 0.93
CA TYR A 31 0.46 2.38 1.80
C TYR A 31 -0.59 1.64 1.00
N PHE A 32 -1.22 0.67 1.64
CA PHE A 32 -2.38 -0.04 1.14
C PHE A 32 -3.23 -0.56 2.29
N ILE A 33 -4.44 -0.98 1.96
CA ILE A 33 -5.35 -1.60 2.91
C ILE A 33 -5.32 -3.10 2.70
N GLN A 34 -5.25 -3.85 3.79
CA GLN A 34 -5.34 -5.30 3.80
C GLN A 34 -6.56 -5.71 4.61
N THR A 35 -7.23 -6.79 4.20
CA THR A 35 -8.51 -7.23 4.77
C THR A 35 -8.37 -8.47 5.66
N ASP A 36 -7.16 -8.73 6.14
CA ASP A 36 -6.82 -9.77 7.11
C ASP A 36 -5.59 -9.32 7.92
N GLY A 37 -5.26 -10.06 8.98
CA GLY A 37 -4.14 -9.76 9.88
C GLY A 37 -2.81 -10.46 9.51
N ASN A 38 -2.68 -11.03 8.32
CA ASN A 38 -1.51 -11.86 7.97
C ASN A 38 -0.41 -11.02 7.31
N LEU A 39 0.65 -10.72 8.07
CA LEU A 39 1.73 -9.84 7.58
C LEU A 39 2.49 -10.39 6.36
N ALA A 40 2.78 -11.69 6.36
CA ALA A 40 3.60 -12.34 5.32
C ALA A 40 2.86 -12.41 3.97
N TRP A 41 1.62 -12.90 4.00
CA TRP A 41 0.78 -13.03 2.83
C TRP A 41 -0.69 -12.82 3.20
N SER A 42 -1.41 -12.02 2.42
CA SER A 42 -2.83 -11.81 2.63
C SER A 42 -3.61 -13.00 2.07
N SER A 43 -4.11 -13.87 2.96
CA SER A 43 -4.92 -15.01 2.54
C SER A 43 -6.29 -14.60 2.00
N SER A 44 -6.73 -13.36 2.28
CA SER A 44 -8.00 -12.85 1.74
C SER A 44 -8.01 -12.75 0.22
N ILE A 45 -6.86 -12.55 -0.42
CA ILE A 45 -6.76 -12.45 -1.88
C ILE A 45 -6.53 -13.80 -2.57
N GLY A 46 -6.29 -14.88 -1.81
CA GLY A 46 -6.04 -16.24 -2.30
C GLY A 46 -4.82 -16.90 -1.65
N CYS A 47 -4.57 -18.16 -2.00
CA CYS A 47 -3.43 -18.94 -1.52
C CYS A 47 -2.11 -18.46 -2.16
N GLU A 48 -1.05 -18.28 -1.37
CA GLU A 48 0.27 -17.83 -1.85
C GLU A 48 0.81 -18.66 -3.03
N ASP A 49 0.56 -19.97 -3.01
CA ASP A 49 1.03 -20.91 -4.05
C ASP A 49 0.20 -20.87 -5.34
N GLN A 50 -0.88 -20.09 -5.40
CA GLN A 50 -1.79 -20.04 -6.54
C GLN A 50 -1.52 -18.83 -7.43
N PHE A 51 -1.34 -19.07 -8.73
CA PHE A 51 -1.20 -17.99 -9.72
C PHE A 51 -2.56 -17.38 -10.11
N GLY A 52 -2.55 -16.10 -10.48
CA GLY A 52 -3.74 -15.39 -10.96
C GLY A 52 -4.72 -14.95 -9.87
N ILE A 53 -4.31 -15.04 -8.61
CA ILE A 53 -5.11 -14.57 -7.47
C ILE A 53 -5.01 -13.04 -7.30
N GLY A 54 -6.01 -12.46 -6.66
CA GLY A 54 -6.08 -11.02 -6.46
C GLY A 54 -7.38 -10.60 -5.78
N TRP A 55 -7.67 -9.30 -5.84
CA TRP A 55 -8.84 -8.70 -5.19
C TRP A 55 -10.20 -9.29 -5.63
N ASN A 56 -10.27 -9.95 -6.79
CA ASN A 56 -11.48 -10.66 -7.23
C ASN A 56 -11.86 -11.82 -6.31
N ASN A 57 -10.91 -12.40 -5.57
CA ASN A 57 -11.16 -13.46 -4.60
C ASN A 57 -11.49 -12.92 -3.20
N ALA A 58 -11.27 -11.62 -2.97
CA ALA A 58 -11.44 -11.03 -1.66
C ALA A 58 -12.90 -11.03 -1.23
N LYS A 59 -13.15 -11.45 0.01
CA LYS A 59 -14.47 -11.32 0.62
C LYS A 59 -14.85 -9.84 0.67
N ARG A 60 -15.99 -9.50 0.08
CA ARG A 60 -16.54 -8.15 0.15
C ARG A 60 -16.97 -7.83 1.58
N ASN A 61 -16.75 -6.58 1.98
CA ASN A 61 -17.18 -6.01 3.25
C ASN A 61 -16.75 -6.86 4.46
N PRO A 62 -15.43 -7.08 4.64
CA PRO A 62 -14.91 -7.73 5.84
C PRO A 62 -15.25 -6.89 7.09
N PRO A 63 -15.35 -7.50 8.28
CA PRO A 63 -15.49 -6.76 9.53
C PRO A 63 -14.37 -5.73 9.69
N ILE A 64 -14.68 -4.56 10.24
CA ILE A 64 -13.73 -3.45 10.38
C ILE A 64 -12.49 -3.85 11.21
N GLU A 65 -12.66 -4.78 12.15
CA GLU A 65 -11.61 -5.31 13.02
C GLU A 65 -10.58 -6.16 12.27
N GLN A 66 -10.94 -6.67 11.09
CA GLN A 66 -10.03 -7.44 10.23
C GLN A 66 -9.26 -6.55 9.25
N ILE A 67 -9.65 -5.28 9.13
CA ILE A 67 -9.04 -4.34 8.21
C ILE A 67 -7.79 -3.75 8.85
N HIS A 68 -6.67 -3.84 8.13
CA HIS A 68 -5.39 -3.34 8.54
C HIS A 68 -4.90 -2.25 7.57
N PHE A 69 -4.36 -1.18 8.15
CA PHE A 69 -3.59 -0.21 7.43
C PHE A 69 -2.13 -0.69 7.35
N ARG A 70 -1.64 -0.91 6.12
CA ARG A 70 -0.26 -1.28 5.86
C ARG A 70 0.48 -0.12 5.22
N SER A 71 1.49 0.38 5.90
CA SER A 71 2.40 1.39 5.36
C SER A 71 3.81 0.83 5.27
N GLU A 72 4.44 0.92 4.12
CA GLU A 72 5.78 0.42 3.88
C GLU A 72 6.77 1.57 3.84
N ARG A 73 7.70 1.59 4.80
CA ARG A 73 8.88 2.43 4.74
C ARG A 73 9.91 1.75 3.86
N GLN A 74 10.02 2.28 2.66
CA GLN A 74 10.84 1.76 1.58
C GLN A 74 12.13 2.57 1.51
N THR A 75 13.28 1.91 1.66
CA THR A 75 14.59 2.59 1.61
C THR A 75 15.44 2.06 0.47
N LEU A 76 16.12 2.97 -0.22
CA LEU A 76 16.99 2.69 -1.35
C LEU A 76 18.38 3.25 -1.07
N ARG A 77 19.39 2.38 -1.04
CA ARG A 77 20.78 2.77 -0.82
C ARG A 77 21.71 2.08 -1.80
N ARG A 78 22.53 2.86 -2.51
CA ARG A 78 23.62 2.31 -3.30
C ARG A 78 24.77 1.87 -2.40
N LEU A 79 25.24 0.64 -2.58
CA LEU A 79 26.38 0.11 -1.84
C LEU A 79 27.70 0.64 -2.45
N PRO A 80 28.61 1.20 -1.63
CA PRO A 80 29.78 1.92 -2.14
C PRO A 80 30.81 1.04 -2.85
N ARG A 81 30.86 -0.26 -2.53
CA ARG A 81 31.83 -1.20 -3.11
C ARG A 81 31.31 -1.91 -4.36
N SER A 82 30.08 -2.44 -4.30
CA SER A 82 29.50 -3.24 -5.39
C SER A 82 28.69 -2.43 -6.40
N GLY A 83 28.27 -1.21 -6.06
CA GLY A 83 27.36 -0.41 -6.87
C GLY A 83 25.91 -0.91 -6.90
N ALA A 84 25.61 -2.07 -6.29
CA ALA A 84 24.25 -2.60 -6.16
C ALA A 84 23.36 -1.65 -5.33
N ILE A 85 22.07 -1.64 -5.63
CA ILE A 85 21.08 -0.86 -4.88
C ILE A 85 20.36 -1.81 -3.92
N LEU A 86 20.58 -1.60 -2.62
CA LEU A 86 19.84 -2.28 -1.57
C LEU A 86 18.47 -1.61 -1.43
N PHE A 87 17.42 -2.38 -1.68
CA PHE A 87 16.04 -1.99 -1.44
C PHE A 87 15.52 -2.71 -0.21
N THR A 88 15.14 -1.97 0.84
CA THR A 88 14.53 -2.56 2.04
C THR A 88 13.10 -2.08 2.18
N ILE A 89 12.25 -2.97 2.68
CA ILE A 89 10.83 -2.71 2.92
C ILE A 89 10.59 -3.01 4.39
N HIS A 90 10.24 -1.99 5.17
CA HIS A 90 9.81 -2.15 6.55
C HIS A 90 8.30 -1.91 6.64
N PRO A 91 7.47 -2.96 6.78
CA PRO A 91 6.03 -2.81 6.87
C PRO A 91 5.63 -2.40 8.29
N TYR A 92 4.95 -1.27 8.41
CA TYR A 92 4.07 -0.96 9.53
C TYR A 92 2.71 -1.57 9.23
N PHE A 93 2.23 -2.40 10.14
CA PHE A 93 1.00 -3.14 9.97
C PHE A 93 0.16 -2.98 11.23
N ILE A 94 -0.91 -2.20 11.11
CA ILE A 94 -1.68 -1.71 12.25
C ILE A 94 -3.17 -1.90 11.95
N PRO A 95 -3.99 -2.40 12.90
CA PRO A 95 -5.43 -2.42 12.74
C PRO A 95 -5.97 -1.03 12.39
N LEU A 96 -6.88 -0.94 11.41
CA LEU A 96 -7.44 0.34 10.97
C LEU A 96 -8.15 1.08 12.12
N ILE A 97 -8.79 0.31 13.01
CA ILE A 97 -9.47 0.83 14.20
C ILE A 97 -8.53 1.50 15.21
N GLU A 98 -7.24 1.16 15.20
CA GLU A 98 -6.23 1.78 16.07
C GLU A 98 -5.73 3.08 15.45
N ILE A 99 -5.31 3.05 14.18
CA ILE A 99 -4.79 4.25 13.51
C ILE A 99 -5.88 5.34 13.34
N ALA A 100 -7.15 4.95 13.29
CA ALA A 100 -8.27 5.87 13.26
C ALA A 100 -8.52 6.61 14.58
N GLN A 101 -7.86 6.23 15.68
CA GLN A 101 -7.94 6.97 16.95
C GLN A 101 -7.10 8.25 16.93
N GLU A 102 -6.15 8.34 16.00
CA GLU A 102 -5.27 9.50 15.86
C GLU A 102 -6.02 10.70 15.27
N PRO A 103 -6.00 11.87 15.93
CA PRO A 103 -6.73 13.06 15.48
C PRO A 103 -6.46 13.43 14.02
N GLY A 104 -7.54 13.60 13.26
CA GLY A 104 -7.51 13.98 11.84
C GLY A 104 -7.06 12.88 10.88
N VAL A 105 -6.62 11.70 11.36
CA VAL A 105 -6.32 10.56 10.48
C VAL A 105 -7.59 10.05 9.79
N PRO A 106 -8.74 9.84 10.47
CA PRO A 106 -9.94 9.33 9.82
C PRO A 106 -10.39 10.15 8.61
N GLY A 107 -10.52 11.47 8.79
CA GLY A 107 -10.93 12.39 7.73
C GLY A 107 -9.95 12.42 6.55
N ARG A 108 -8.63 12.48 6.82
CA ARG A 108 -7.61 12.46 5.76
C ARG A 108 -7.61 11.16 4.98
N LEU A 109 -7.74 10.02 5.67
CA LEU A 109 -7.76 8.72 5.03
C LEU A 109 -9.04 8.52 4.20
N ALA A 110 -10.20 8.93 4.71
CA ALA A 110 -11.46 8.89 3.98
C ALA A 110 -11.41 9.78 2.72
N SER A 111 -10.88 11.01 2.85
CA SER A 111 -10.66 11.91 1.71
C SER A 111 -9.72 11.29 0.68
N ALA A 112 -8.63 10.64 1.12
CA ALA A 112 -7.68 9.99 0.21
C ALA A 112 -8.35 8.85 -0.57
N ILE A 113 -9.06 7.95 0.10
CA ILE A 113 -9.77 6.82 -0.52
C ILE A 113 -10.82 7.30 -1.53
N ARG A 114 -11.55 8.37 -1.22
CA ARG A 114 -12.51 9.00 -2.14
C ARG A 114 -11.84 9.57 -3.39
N SER A 115 -10.63 10.10 -3.26
CA SER A 115 -9.92 10.81 -4.33
C SER A 115 -9.16 9.91 -5.33
N TRP A 116 -9.08 8.59 -5.08
CA TRP A 116 -8.36 7.69 -5.96
C TRP A 116 -9.00 7.60 -7.35
N PRO A 117 -8.21 7.80 -8.43
CA PRO A 117 -8.69 7.53 -9.79
C PRO A 117 -9.09 6.05 -9.97
N ASP A 118 -9.95 5.76 -10.94
CA ASP A 118 -10.55 4.43 -11.11
C ASP A 118 -9.51 3.30 -11.30
N ASP A 119 -8.44 3.57 -12.04
CA ASP A 119 -7.34 2.64 -12.26
C ASP A 119 -6.61 2.27 -10.94
N VAL A 120 -6.34 3.26 -10.10
CA VAL A 120 -5.75 3.07 -8.77
C VAL A 120 -6.72 2.37 -7.82
N SER A 121 -8.00 2.75 -7.87
CA SER A 121 -9.06 2.16 -7.05
C SER A 121 -9.22 0.66 -7.33
N HIS A 122 -9.25 0.27 -8.60
CA HIS A 122 -9.31 -1.13 -9.00
C HIS A 122 -8.03 -1.88 -8.58
N TYR A 123 -6.86 -1.30 -8.83
CA TYR A 123 -5.57 -1.91 -8.47
C TYR A 123 -5.45 -2.16 -6.95
N LYS A 124 -5.95 -1.23 -6.12
CA LYS A 124 -5.95 -1.36 -4.65
C LYS A 124 -7.14 -2.16 -4.09
N GLY A 125 -8.01 -2.68 -4.94
CA GLY A 125 -9.16 -3.49 -4.52
C GLY A 125 -10.21 -2.73 -3.72
N LYS A 126 -10.34 -1.41 -3.94
CA LYS A 126 -11.21 -0.52 -3.17
C LYS A 126 -12.63 -1.08 -2.98
N GLN A 127 -13.20 -1.66 -4.04
CA GLN A 127 -14.54 -2.27 -4.03
C GLN A 127 -14.75 -3.38 -3.00
N ALA A 128 -13.68 -4.01 -2.50
CA ALA A 128 -13.79 -5.07 -1.51
C ALA A 128 -14.08 -4.55 -0.09
N TYR A 129 -13.73 -3.29 0.21
CA TYR A 129 -13.74 -2.77 1.58
C TYR A 129 -14.23 -1.33 1.74
N GLU A 130 -14.48 -0.59 0.64
CA GLU A 130 -14.77 0.85 0.70
C GLU A 130 -15.97 1.20 1.58
N ASP A 131 -17.07 0.43 1.49
CA ASP A 131 -18.29 0.72 2.23
C ASP A 131 -18.05 0.65 3.74
N VAL A 132 -17.35 -0.39 4.18
CA VAL A 132 -17.06 -0.63 5.60
C VAL A 132 -16.09 0.43 6.13
N ILE A 133 -15.03 0.71 5.38
CA ILE A 133 -13.99 1.66 5.80
C ILE A 133 -14.54 3.08 5.82
N LEU A 134 -15.19 3.54 4.75
CA LEU A 134 -15.65 4.92 4.68
C LEU A 134 -16.72 5.20 5.73
N LYS A 135 -17.66 4.27 5.94
CA LYS A 135 -18.64 4.40 7.02
C LYS A 135 -17.95 4.57 8.38
N TYR A 136 -16.99 3.71 8.70
CA TYR A 136 -16.28 3.79 9.97
C TYR A 136 -15.46 5.08 10.11
N LEU A 137 -14.73 5.48 9.07
CA LEU A 137 -13.88 6.67 9.12
C LEU A 137 -14.70 7.97 9.21
N ASP A 138 -15.87 8.03 8.58
CA ASP A 138 -16.77 9.19 8.66
C ASP A 138 -17.42 9.31 10.05
N GLU A 139 -17.75 8.20 10.70
CA GLU A 139 -18.24 8.20 12.09
C GLU A 139 -17.17 8.66 13.11
N LYS A 140 -15.89 8.62 12.71
CA LYS A 140 -14.74 8.96 13.55
C LYS A 140 -14.15 10.35 13.27
N HIS A 141 -14.66 11.07 12.27
CA HIS A 141 -14.16 12.38 11.85
C HIS A 141 -15.09 13.52 12.23
#